data_AF-A0A6N8FG67-F1
#
_entry.id   AF-A0A6N8FG67-F1
#
_cell.length_a   1.000
_cell.length_b   1.000
_cell.length_c   1.000
_cell.angle_alpha   90.00
_cell.angle_beta   90.00
_cell.angle_gamma   90.00
#
_symmetry.space_group_name_H-M   'P 1'
#
loop_
_entity.id
_entity.type
_entity.pdbx_description
1 polymer ?
#
loop_
_entity_poly.entity_id
_entity_poly.type
_entity_poly.pdbx_seq_one_letter_code
_entity_poly.pdbx_strand_id
1 'polypeptide(L)'
;MLHSVNQYLSKNVRLLGLFLAMVFLLGGNSLLNMPKAEDPQFMLPISIVEIIAPGMSPALIETQVIEPIERSLDLVEDIKTIESRARHGFGQHTH
;
A
#
# COMPACT_ATOMS: atom_id res chain seq x y z
N MET A 1 3.71 -33.84 28.85
CA MET A 1 3.13 -32.48 28.76
C MET A 1 1.69 -32.49 28.26
N LEU A 2 1.37 -33.05 27.08
CA LEU A 2 -0.02 -33.08 26.56
C LEU A 2 -1.03 -33.77 27.49
N HIS A 3 -0.62 -34.85 28.17
CA HIS A 3 -1.48 -35.56 29.11
C HIS A 3 -1.83 -34.73 30.36
N SER A 4 -0.89 -33.92 30.83
CA SER A 4 -1.05 -33.02 31.99
C SER A 4 -2.03 -31.88 31.69
N VAL A 5 -1.98 -31.35 30.46
CA VAL A 5 -2.90 -30.30 29.99
C VAL A 5 -4.33 -30.84 29.91
N ASN A 6 -4.51 -32.04 29.37
CA ASN A 6 -5.85 -32.63 29.20
C ASN A 6 -6.51 -32.94 30.55
N GLN A 7 -5.75 -33.40 31.54
CA GLN A 7 -6.25 -33.61 32.92
C GLN A 7 -6.63 -32.29 33.62
N TYR A 8 -5.92 -31.19 33.33
CA TYR A 8 -6.24 -29.88 33.89
C TYR A 8 -7.52 -29.28 33.29
N LEU A 9 -7.72 -29.47 31.98
CA LEU A 9 -8.91 -29.04 31.24
C LEU A 9 -10.16 -29.82 31.67
N SER A 10 -10.06 -31.15 31.82
CA SER A 10 -11.19 -31.99 32.24
C SER A 10 -11.58 -31.81 33.70
N LYS A 11 -10.63 -31.44 34.58
CA LYS A 11 -10.92 -31.11 35.98
C LYS A 11 -11.64 -29.77 36.14
N ASN A 12 -11.45 -28.84 35.19
CA ASN A 12 -12.01 -27.49 35.24
C ASN A 12 -12.94 -27.20 34.04
N VAL A 13 -13.96 -28.05 33.86
CA VAL A 13 -14.94 -27.93 32.75
C VAL A 13 -15.63 -26.56 32.67
N ARG A 14 -15.80 -25.86 33.81
CA ARG A 14 -16.38 -24.50 33.85
C ARG A 14 -15.46 -23.47 33.18
N LEU A 15 -14.15 -23.57 33.42
CA LEU A 15 -13.15 -22.70 32.80
C LEU A 15 -13.04 -23.00 31.31
N LEU A 16 -13.06 -24.28 30.93
CA LEU A 16 -13.06 -24.71 29.54
C LEU A 16 -14.28 -24.17 28.78
N GLY A 17 -15.48 -24.29 29.37
CA GLY A 17 -16.72 -23.78 28.79
C GLY A 17 -16.70 -22.26 28.63
N LEU A 18 -16.18 -21.53 29.63
CA LEU A 18 -16.01 -20.07 29.55
C LEU A 18 -15.04 -19.68 28.43
N PHE A 19 -13.93 -20.39 28.30
CA PHE A 19 -12.94 -20.13 27.26
C PHE A 19 -13.51 -20.40 25.85
N LEU A 20 -14.20 -21.53 25.66
CA LEU A 20 -14.91 -21.83 24.41
C LEU A 20 -15.95 -20.77 24.09
N ALA A 21 -16.78 -20.38 25.06
CA ALA A 21 -17.77 -19.33 24.87
C ALA A 21 -17.11 -18.01 24.46
N MET A 22 -15.99 -17.65 25.08
CA MET A 22 -15.23 -16.44 24.73
C MET A 22 -14.69 -16.51 23.29
N VAL A 23 -14.15 -17.65 22.86
CA VAL A 23 -13.68 -17.86 21.48
C VAL A 23 -14.84 -17.73 20.49
N PHE A 24 -16.00 -18.31 20.77
CA PHE A 24 -17.17 -18.19 19.91
C PHE A 24 -17.71 -16.75 19.84
N LEU A 25 -17.73 -16.04 20.96
CA LEU A 25 -18.18 -14.64 21.01
C LEU A 25 -17.23 -13.74 20.22
N LEU A 26 -15.91 -13.88 20.41
CA LEU A 26 -14.91 -13.11 19.68
C LEU A 26 -14.88 -13.47 18.19
N GLY A 27 -14.97 -14.75 17.86
CA GLY A 27 -15.02 -15.23 16.48
C GLY A 27 -16.28 -14.75 15.76
N GLY A 28 -17.45 -14.86 16.39
CA GLY A 28 -18.71 -14.36 15.85
C GLY A 28 -18.72 -12.84 15.69
N ASN A 29 -18.20 -12.11 16.69
CA ASN A 29 -18.05 -10.66 16.62
C ASN A 29 -17.11 -10.25 15.48
N SER A 30 -15.98 -10.94 15.32
CA SER A 30 -15.03 -10.71 14.24
C SER A 30 -15.68 -10.97 12.87
N LEU A 31 -16.51 -12.00 12.73
CA LEU A 31 -17.17 -12.30 11.46
C LEU A 31 -18.22 -11.24 11.08
N LEU A 32 -18.92 -10.68 12.06
CA LEU A 32 -19.93 -9.64 11.85
C LEU A 32 -19.32 -8.25 11.64
N ASN A 33 -18.25 -7.93 12.36
CA ASN A 33 -17.58 -6.63 12.31
C ASN A 33 -16.44 -6.58 11.28
N MET A 34 -16.20 -7.67 10.54
CA MET A 34 -15.18 -7.70 9.50
C MET A 34 -15.54 -6.65 8.42
N PRO A 35 -14.72 -5.61 8.23
CA PRO A 35 -14.97 -4.62 7.20
C PRO A 35 -14.85 -5.32 5.84
N LYS A 36 -15.97 -5.44 5.14
CA LYS A 36 -15.99 -5.93 3.76
C LYS A 36 -15.50 -4.80 2.87
N ALA A 37 -14.26 -4.91 2.42
CA ALA A 37 -13.77 -4.07 1.34
C ALA A 37 -14.42 -4.56 0.03
N GLU A 38 -15.51 -3.93 -0.40
CA GLU A 38 -16.16 -4.22 -1.69
C GLU A 38 -15.26 -3.83 -2.87
N ASP A 39 -14.39 -2.84 -2.66
CA ASP A 39 -13.31 -2.48 -3.56
C ASP A 39 -12.04 -2.30 -2.72
N PRO A 40 -11.15 -3.31 -2.64
CA PRO A 40 -9.85 -3.10 -2.03
C PRO A 40 -9.12 -2.03 -2.83
N GLN A 41 -9.08 -0.81 -2.31
CA GLN A 41 -8.28 0.25 -2.89
C GLN A 41 -6.82 -0.16 -2.79
N PHE A 42 -6.31 -0.75 -3.86
CA PHE A 42 -4.88 -0.98 -4.03
C PHE A 42 -4.23 0.39 -4.19
N MET A 43 -3.77 0.96 -3.07
CA MET A 43 -2.80 2.04 -3.12
C MET A 43 -1.49 1.44 -3.65
N LEU A 44 -1.39 1.35 -4.97
CA LEU A 44 -0.11 1.10 -5.61
C LEU A 44 0.81 2.25 -5.18
N PRO A 45 2.03 1.96 -4.67
CA PRO A 45 2.98 2.99 -4.25
C PRO A 45 3.60 3.65 -5.49
N ILE A 46 2.76 4.33 -6.28
CA ILE A 46 3.16 5.07 -7.47
C ILE A 46 3.32 6.52 -7.04
N SER A 47 4.51 7.06 -7.23
CA SER A 47 4.76 8.49 -7.09
C SER A 47 4.74 9.12 -8.47
N ILE A 48 3.92 10.16 -8.66
CA ILE A 48 3.83 10.91 -9.91
C ILE A 48 4.48 12.27 -9.69
N VAL A 49 5.50 12.58 -10.49
CA VAL A 49 6.17 13.89 -10.50
C VAL A 49 5.85 14.58 -11.82
N GLU A 50 5.17 15.71 -11.76
CA GLU A 50 4.83 16.53 -12.93
C GLU A 50 5.65 17.83 -12.90
N ILE A 51 6.26 18.18 -14.03
CA ILE A 51 7.11 19.35 -14.16
C ILE A 51 6.63 20.20 -15.32
N ILE A 52 6.32 21.47 -15.04
CA ILE A 52 5.84 22.42 -16.02
C ILE A 52 6.98 23.39 -16.32
N ALA A 53 7.58 23.27 -17.51
CA ALA A 53 8.69 24.11 -17.97
C ALA A 53 8.31 24.87 -19.26
N PRO A 54 7.59 26.00 -19.14
CA PRO A 54 7.14 26.76 -20.30
C PRO A 54 8.34 27.41 -21.01
N GLY A 55 8.37 27.33 -22.34
CA GLY A 55 9.42 27.93 -23.16
C GLY A 55 10.71 27.11 -23.29
N MET A 56 10.79 25.93 -22.66
CA MET A 56 11.91 25.00 -22.85
C MET A 56 11.58 23.98 -23.96
N SER A 57 12.54 23.69 -24.85
CA SER A 57 12.37 22.63 -25.85
C SER A 57 12.34 21.25 -25.16
N PRO A 58 11.71 20.21 -25.73
CA PRO A 58 11.61 18.90 -25.08
C PRO A 58 12.99 18.30 -24.84
N ALA A 59 13.91 18.50 -25.78
CA ALA A 59 15.29 18.04 -25.67
C ALA A 59 16.06 18.69 -24.51
N LEU A 60 15.77 19.96 -24.22
CA LEU A 60 16.36 20.65 -23.06
C LEU A 60 15.71 20.18 -21.75
N ILE A 61 14.40 19.88 -21.74
CA ILE A 61 13.72 19.32 -20.57
C ILE A 61 14.30 17.94 -20.23
N GLU A 62 14.54 17.11 -21.24
CA GLU A 62 15.12 15.78 -21.07
C GLU A 62 16.48 15.87 -20.36
N THR A 63 17.40 16.65 -20.93
CA THR A 63 18.79 16.71 -20.49
C THR A 63 19.00 17.52 -19.21
N GLN A 64 18.24 18.60 -19.01
CA GLN A 64 18.47 19.50 -17.86
C GLN A 64 17.55 19.22 -16.66
N VAL A 65 16.44 18.51 -16.86
CA VAL A 65 15.44 18.30 -15.82
C VAL A 65 15.22 16.83 -15.55
N ILE A 66 14.91 16.04 -16.58
CA ILE A 66 14.57 14.61 -16.40
C ILE A 66 15.81 13.82 -15.98
N GLU A 67 16.91 13.90 -16.73
CA GLU A 67 18.17 13.18 -16.42
C GLU A 67 18.67 13.35 -14.97
N PRO A 68 18.79 14.59 -14.41
CA PRO A 68 19.28 14.75 -13.04
C PRO A 68 18.29 14.22 -11.99
N ILE A 69 16.98 14.26 -12.26
CA ILE A 69 15.96 13.69 -11.39
C ILE A 69 16.04 12.17 -11.40
N GLU A 70 16.09 11.55 -12.58
CA GLU A 70 16.25 10.10 -12.73
C GLU A 70 17.51 9.62 -12.02
N ARG A 71 18.65 10.28 -12.23
CA ARG A 71 19.91 9.93 -11.57
C ARG A 71 19.82 10.02 -10.03
N SER A 72 19.04 10.95 -9.51
CA SER A 72 18.85 11.09 -8.06
C SER A 72 17.91 10.01 -7.50
N LEU A 73 16.88 9.62 -8.27
CA LEU A 73 15.93 8.57 -7.91
C LEU A 73 16.51 7.16 -8.06
N ASP A 74 17.43 6.96 -9.00
CA ASP A 74 18.12 5.67 -9.22
C ASP A 74 19.00 5.26 -8.01
N LEU A 75 19.39 6.22 -7.18
CA LEU A 75 20.12 5.98 -5.93
C LEU A 75 19.21 5.47 -4.80
N VAL A 76 17.88 5.50 -4.98
CA VAL A 76 16.92 5.07 -3.97
C VAL A 76 16.64 3.58 -4.14
N GLU A 77 17.13 2.75 -3.21
CA GLU A 77 17.05 1.28 -3.28
C GLU A 77 15.62 0.70 -3.40
N ASP A 78 14.59 1.47 -3.05
CA ASP A 78 13.19 1.04 -3.01
C ASP A 78 12.38 1.41 -4.27
N ILE A 79 13.02 2.00 -5.30
CA ILE A 79 12.37 2.36 -6.56
C ILE A 79 12.59 1.26 -7.60
N LYS A 80 11.53 0.53 -7.95
CA LYS A 80 11.60 -0.60 -8.89
C LYS A 80 11.60 -0.19 -10.37
N THR A 81 10.94 0.91 -10.72
CA THR A 81 10.80 1.37 -12.11
C THR A 81 10.55 2.88 -12.14
N ILE A 82 11.26 3.57 -13.04
CA ILE A 82 11.09 5.00 -13.31
C ILE A 82 10.68 5.14 -14.78
N GLU A 83 9.56 5.81 -15.04
CA GLU A 83 9.11 6.16 -16.40
C GLU A 83 8.97 7.68 -16.53
N SER A 84 9.74 8.28 -17.43
CA SER A 84 9.69 9.72 -17.72
C SER A 84 9.16 9.97 -19.12
N ARG A 85 8.37 11.04 -19.29
CA ARG A 85 7.87 11.49 -20.60
C ARG A 85 7.89 13.01 -20.71
N ALA A 86 8.75 13.55 -21.57
CA ALA A 86 8.66 14.93 -22.01
C ALA A 86 7.64 15.07 -23.16
N ARG A 87 6.66 15.97 -23.01
CA ARG A 87 5.73 16.34 -24.09
C ARG A 87 5.76 17.84 -24.32
N HIS A 88 5.72 18.25 -25.59
CA HIS A 88 5.56 19.65 -25.95
C HIS A 88 4.09 20.07 -25.81
N GLY A 89 3.81 21.00 -24.89
CA GLY A 89 2.52 21.69 -24.85
C GLY A 89 2.46 22.66 -26.02
N PHE A 90 1.66 22.34 -27.04
CA PHE A 90 1.36 23.29 -28.11
C PHE A 90 0.66 24.49 -27.50
N GLY A 91 1.30 25.67 -27.59
CA GLY A 91 0.71 26.92 -27.15
C GLY A 91 -0.51 27.25 -28.00
N GLN A 92 -1.69 27.28 -27.38
CA GLN A 92 -2.84 27.94 -27.96
C GLN A 92 -2.97 29.31 -27.30
N HIS A 93 -2.35 30.30 -27.93
CA HIS A 93 -2.70 31.70 -27.70
C HIS A 93 -4.03 31.92 -28.44
N THR A 94 -5.15 31.82 -27.72
CA THR A 94 -6.41 32.37 -28.18
C THR A 94 -6.43 33.84 -27.78
N HIS A 95 -6.94 34.64 -28.71
CA HIS A 95 -6.92 36.09 -28.78
C HIS A 95 -7.64 36.80 -27.62
#